data_AF-A0A958ITY9-F1
#
_entry.id   AF-A0A958ITY9-F1
#
_cell.length_a   1.000
_cell.length_b   1.000
_cell.length_c   1.000
_cell.angle_alpha   90.00
_cell.angle_beta   90.00
_cell.angle_gamma   90.00
#
_symmetry.space_group_name_H-M   'P 1'
#
loop_
_entity.id
_entity.type
_entity.pdbx_description
1 polymer ?
#
loop_
_entity_poly.entity_id
_entity_poly.type
_entity_poly.pdbx_seq_one_letter_code
_entity_poly.pdbx_strand_id
1 'polypeptide(L)' 'MQIIKSIRICNFRSIDEVKLDVSAGDLCIIVGNNDAGKSNILRALNLFFNGETDIGSR' A
#
# COMPACT_ATOMS: atom_id res chain seq x y z
N MET A 1 -11.07 15.87 -5.24
CA MET A 1 -11.25 14.67 -6.10
C MET A 1 -10.62 13.50 -5.36
N GLN A 2 -11.33 12.40 -5.14
CA GLN A 2 -10.75 11.22 -4.47
C GLN A 2 -10.14 10.26 -5.50
N ILE A 3 -8.82 10.05 -5.44
CA ILE A 3 -8.08 9.16 -6.36
C ILE A 3 -8.19 7.69 -5.93
N ILE A 4 -8.12 7.42 -4.63
CA ILE A 4 -8.20 6.08 -4.05
C ILE A 4 -9.37 6.05 -3.07
N LYS A 5 -10.33 5.13 -3.27
CA LYS A 5 -11.46 4.91 -2.35
C LYS A 5 -11.18 3.83 -1.32
N SER A 6 -10.55 2.74 -1.77
CA SER A 6 -10.15 1.63 -0.93
C SER A 6 -9.04 0.85 -1.63
N ILE A 7 -8.29 0.08 -0.85
CA ILE A 7 -7.31 -0.89 -1.36
C ILE A 7 -7.49 -2.22 -0.62
N ARG A 8 -7.25 -3.31 -1.36
CA ARG A 8 -7.13 -4.66 -0.80
C ARG A 8 -5.87 -5.30 -1.37
N ILE A 9 -5.01 -5.79 -0.48
CA ILE A 9 -3.76 -6.45 -0.84
C ILE A 9 -3.83 -7.85 -0.24
N CYS A 10 -3.63 -8.87 -1.06
CA CYS A 10 -3.67 -10.27 -0.66
C CYS A 10 -2.42 -10.99 -1.18
N ASN A 11 -1.83 -11.87 -0.36
CA ASN A 11 -0.68 -12.70 -0.71
C ASN A 11 0.51 -11.90 -1.33
N PHE A 12 0.82 -10.73 -0.76
CA PHE A 12 1.87 -9.85 -1.29
C PHE A 12 2.99 -9.64 -0.26
N ARG A 13 4.16 -10.24 -0.54
CA ARG A 13 5.31 -10.25 0.36
C ARG A 13 4.89 -10.75 1.75
N SER A 14 5.09 -9.95 2.80
CA SER A 14 4.73 -10.30 4.18
C SER A 14 3.25 -10.05 4.52
N ILE A 15 2.43 -9.60 3.57
CA ILE A 15 1.02 -9.30 3.78
C ILE A 15 0.20 -10.50 3.32
N ASP A 16 -0.44 -11.18 4.27
CA ASP A 16 -1.45 -12.22 3.99
C ASP A 16 -2.72 -11.58 3.41
N GLU A 17 -3.36 -10.71 4.20
CA GLU A 17 -4.45 -9.86 3.73
C GLU A 17 -4.48 -8.52 4.48
N VAL A 18 -4.69 -7.42 3.75
CA VAL A 18 -5.07 -6.13 4.33
C VAL A 18 -6.12 -5.45 3.47
N LYS A 19 -7.12 -4.86 4.12
CA LYS A 19 -8.13 -4.00 3.49
C LYS A 19 -8.11 -2.64 4.18
N LEU A 20 -7.98 -1.58 3.39
CA LEU A 20 -7.97 -0.21 3.86
C LEU A 20 -9.03 0.58 3.09
N ASP A 21 -10.03 1.06 3.81
CA ASP A 21 -10.99 2.01 3.26
C ASP A 21 -10.44 3.42 3.50
N VAL A 22 -10.18 4.15 2.40
CA VAL A 22 -9.65 5.51 2.44
C VAL A 22 -10.85 6.44 2.59
N SER A 23 -11.34 6.57 3.84
CA SER A 23 -12.43 7.48 4.17
C SER A 23 -12.03 8.94 3.93
N ALA A 24 -13.02 9.80 3.70
CA ALA A 24 -12.86 11.15 3.17
C ALA A 24 -11.80 12.01 3.89
N GLY A 25 -10.60 12.08 3.30
CA GLY A 25 -9.52 12.96 3.70
C GLY A 25 -8.36 12.87 2.71
N ASP A 26 -7.54 13.92 2.64
CA ASP A 26 -6.38 13.98 1.75
C ASP A 26 -5.14 13.26 2.32
N LEU A 27 -5.26 12.65 3.51
CA LEU A 27 -4.16 12.01 4.23
C LEU A 27 -4.54 10.63 4.76
N CYS A 28 -3.78 9.62 4.35
CA CYS A 28 -3.82 8.27 4.92
C CYS A 28 -2.54 8.02 5.73
N ILE A 29 -2.67 7.65 7.00
CA ILE A 29 -1.55 7.41 7.90
C ILE A 29 -1.45 5.90 8.18
N ILE A 30 -0.28 5.31 7.95
CA ILE A 30 0.00 3.90 8.24
C ILE A 30 1.03 3.85 9.38
N VAL A 31 0.62 3.36 10.55
CA VAL A 31 1.47 3.23 11.74
C VAL A 31 1.60 1.76 12.16
N GLY A 32 2.66 1.45 12.89
CA GLY A 32 2.94 0.11 13.40
C GLY A 32 4.43 -0.15 13.58
N ASN A 33 4.77 -1.27 14.22
CA ASN A 33 6.15 -1.65 14.53
C ASN A 33 7.01 -1.79 13.27
N ASN A 34 8.33 -1.67 13.44
CA ASN A 34 9.26 -2.03 12.37
C ASN A 34 9.03 -3.47 11.92
N ASP A 35 9.24 -3.71 10.63
CA ASP A 35 9.02 -5.01 9.98
C ASP A 35 7.56 -5.51 9.96
N ALA A 36 6.60 -4.73 10.44
CA ALA A 36 5.17 -5.09 10.38
C ALA A 36 4.53 -5.01 8.96
N GLY A 37 5.34 -4.91 7.89
CA GLY A 37 4.84 -4.89 6.51
C GLY A 37 4.36 -3.53 5.97
N LYS A 38 4.52 -2.43 6.72
CA LYS A 38 4.08 -1.07 6.29
C LYS A 38 4.62 -0.66 4.91
N SER A 39 5.92 -0.85 4.67
CA SER A 39 6.52 -0.54 3.37
C SER A 39 5.97 -1.41 2.26
N ASN A 40 5.52 -2.64 2.55
CA ASN A 40 4.92 -3.52 1.54
C ASN A 40 3.56 -3.01 1.04
N ILE A 41 2.81 -2.24 1.86
CA ILE A 41 1.61 -1.53 1.38
C ILE A 41 1.99 -0.53 0.29
N LEU A 42 3.03 0.30 0.54
CA LEU A 42 3.51 1.26 -0.45
C LEU A 42 4.08 0.59 -1.71
N ARG A 43 4.78 -0.54 -1.56
CA ARG A 43 5.28 -1.32 -2.70
C ARG A 43 4.16 -1.92 -3.55
N ALA A 44 3.07 -2.37 -2.94
CA ALA A 44 1.90 -2.86 -3.67
C ALA A 44 1.24 -1.74 -4.48
N LEU A 45 1.14 -0.53 -3.90
CA LEU A 45 0.67 0.65 -4.63
C LEU A 45 1.60 1.00 -5.79
N ASN A 46 2.92 0.99 -5.57
CA ASN A 46 3.89 1.27 -6.62
C ASN A 46 3.80 0.24 -7.76
N LEU A 47 3.62 -1.04 -7.44
CA LEU A 47 3.40 -2.09 -8.44
C LEU A 47 2.13 -1.83 -9.25
N PHE A 48 1.03 -1.46 -8.59
CA PHE A 48 -0.24 -1.19 -9.26
C PHE A 48 -0.17 0.01 -10.20
N PHE A 49 0.42 1.13 -9.76
CA PHE A 49 0.45 2.37 -10.54
C PHE A 49 1.61 2.42 -11.56
N ASN A 50 2.76 1.84 -11.22
CA ASN A 50 4.01 2.01 -11.98
C ASN A 50 4.61 0.70 -12.51
N GLY A 51 4.06 -0.46 -12.14
CA GLY A 51 4.57 -1.76 -12.60
C GLY A 51 5.86 -2.23 -11.93
N GLU A 52 6.31 -1.55 -10.87
CA GLU A 52 7.58 -1.80 -10.19
C GLU A 52 7.38 -1.90 -8.68
N THR A 53 8.10 -2.79 -7.98
CA THR A 53 7.96 -2.90 -6.52
C THR A 53 8.94 -2.05 -5.74
N ASP A 54 10.15 -1.83 -6.26
CA ASP A 54 11.22 -1.12 -5.57
C ASP A 54 11.68 0.08 -6.41
N ILE A 55 12.01 1.17 -5.73
CA ILE A 55 12.38 2.45 -6.38
C ILE A 55 13.71 2.25 -7.12
N GLY A 56 13.78 2.69 -8.39
CA GLY A 56 15.01 2.65 -9.18
C GLY A 56 15.39 1.25 -9.67
N SER A 57 14.41 0.35 -9.85
CA SER A 57 14.64 -1.00 -10.39
C SER A 57 14.78 -1.04 -11.93
N ARG A 58 15.32 0.02 -12.53
CA ARG A 58 15.72 0.11 -13.95
C ARG A 58 17.19 0.42 -14.10
#